data_AF-A0A2P5X2X9-F1
#
_entry.id   AF-A0A2P5X2X9-F1
#
_cell.length_a   1.000
_cell.length_b   1.000
_cell.length_c   1.000
_cell.angle_alpha   90.00
_cell.angle_beta   90.00
_cell.angle_gamma   90.00
#
_symmetry.space_group_name_H-M   'P 1'
#
loop_
_entity.id
_entity.type
_entity.pdbx_description
1 polymer ?
#
loop_
_entity_poly.entity_id
_entity_poly.type
_entity_poly.pdbx_seq_one_letter_code
_entity_poly.pdbx_strand_id
1 'polypeptide(L)'
;MRTLSQVMLSLWLKWELRAMVVLSLTVQLILIKFGNRMKNSGRHLKIVSLLVWTMYLFADWLATVALSTLLRSRREQITSPLVIFWTPFLLLHLGGPDTITAYSLSDNELWPRHLFGLCFQVGVALYVYVKFWTLTVTKLTYLAIPIFIVGIIKYGERVRALFQASNVRFRKSVFSSGQASELEVELSRRDSKSDTTLEEYLDKKQIDKKYRYLYRAFLLFQVFRPMFSDLKLRIYNKLDYIFELEENVDAEEAFKIVGIELGFLYDLLYTKIPIVITRIGVILRFISLSLITSTLIAFLLVVGKHGFSKVDIGISYLLIVGAIFLELYSAFLHLSSDWGIRWLTSQNNRLLTAAGSKLVHFSKPNKGIRAMAQHSLLDYCLQPRKLKLAKVLNIFDPEDTAEKYLHTSWKDYKELLELLDERGRIPLLQNNVDDDLGWSVSDVEITHSLLLWHIATDVVYNDDHHWFRAGKLGPYCRISKLLSDYMMYLLFLCPEMLPEGIESRSFFVLMGSLKKSAFFEGCQIAVQLQTLLGQFRWDHEDKWKLIAEVWLDMLTYVAAQCSWKEHARQLQQGEELLTHVALLMAHLGLSKRIQMVPLPKKLQEVKYEPTFYWDRLDRLPSYLA
;
A
#
# COMPACT_ATOMS: atom_id res chain seq x y z
N MET A 1 52.15 -8.07 -2.23
CA MET A 1 50.86 -8.62 -1.76
C MET A 1 50.73 -8.65 -0.22
N ARG A 2 51.68 -9.20 0.55
CA ARG A 2 51.59 -9.25 2.03
C ARG A 2 51.53 -7.86 2.72
N THR A 3 52.30 -6.90 2.24
CA THR A 3 52.30 -5.51 2.77
C THR A 3 50.97 -4.79 2.48
N LEU A 4 50.45 -4.94 1.25
CA LEU A 4 49.14 -4.39 0.87
C LEU A 4 48.02 -5.00 1.72
N SER A 5 48.08 -6.31 1.97
CA SER A 5 47.16 -7.03 2.86
C SER A 5 47.22 -6.52 4.30
N GLN A 6 48.40 -6.23 4.85
CA GLN A 6 48.53 -5.66 6.21
C GLN A 6 48.03 -4.21 6.32
N VAL A 7 48.31 -3.37 5.31
CA VAL A 7 47.78 -2.00 5.25
C VAL A 7 46.27 -2.02 5.12
N MET A 8 45.71 -2.89 4.27
CA MET A 8 44.26 -3.06 4.16
C MET A 8 43.64 -3.60 5.45
N LEU A 9 44.28 -4.55 6.13
CA LEU A 9 43.78 -5.10 7.40
C LEU A 9 43.77 -4.03 8.51
N SER A 10 44.83 -3.24 8.62
CA SER A 10 44.92 -2.15 9.60
C SER A 10 43.94 -1.01 9.31
N LEU A 11 43.71 -0.69 8.04
CA LEU A 11 42.68 0.26 7.62
C LEU A 11 41.28 -0.28 7.91
N TRP A 12 41.02 -1.55 7.60
CA TRP A 12 39.75 -2.22 7.88
C TRP A 12 39.45 -2.19 9.38
N LEU A 13 40.37 -2.65 10.22
CA LEU A 13 40.21 -2.67 11.69
C LEU A 13 39.90 -1.27 12.27
N LYS A 14 40.47 -0.21 11.68
CA LYS A 14 40.24 1.17 12.14
C LYS A 14 38.90 1.73 11.69
N TRP A 15 38.42 1.34 10.50
CA TRP A 15 37.22 1.91 9.88
C TRP A 15 35.98 1.02 10.00
N GLU A 16 36.11 -0.26 10.34
CA GLU A 16 35.02 -1.24 10.35
C GLU A 16 33.79 -0.72 11.12
N LEU A 17 33.94 -0.39 12.40
CA LEU A 17 32.83 0.12 13.21
C LEU A 17 32.34 1.50 12.77
N ARG A 18 33.27 2.39 12.36
CA ARG A 18 32.94 3.74 11.88
C ARG A 18 32.07 3.70 10.63
N ALA A 19 32.47 2.87 9.66
CA ALA A 19 31.77 2.67 8.40
C ALA A 19 30.41 2.02 8.62
N MET A 20 30.32 0.97 9.46
CA MET A 20 29.06 0.29 9.75
C MET A 20 28.02 1.22 10.38
N VAL A 21 28.42 2.07 11.33
CA VAL A 21 27.51 3.00 12.01
C VAL A 21 27.00 4.10 11.07
N VAL A 22 27.89 4.67 10.25
CA VAL A 22 27.51 5.68 9.24
C VAL A 22 26.63 5.06 8.14
N LEU A 23 26.95 3.86 7.70
CA LEU A 23 26.16 3.12 6.71
C LEU A 23 24.77 2.79 7.26
N SER A 24 24.68 2.39 8.53
CA SER A 24 23.41 2.16 9.23
C SER A 24 22.53 3.42 9.22
N LEU A 25 23.07 4.59 9.57
CA LEU A 25 22.32 5.86 9.49
C LEU A 25 21.90 6.18 8.05
N THR A 26 22.79 5.95 7.08
CA THR A 26 22.51 6.22 5.66
C THR A 26 21.34 5.38 5.15
N VAL A 27 21.29 4.09 5.53
CA VAL A 27 20.16 3.21 5.22
C VAL A 27 18.85 3.75 5.79
N GLN A 28 18.85 4.22 7.05
CA GLN A 28 17.67 4.82 7.67
C GLN A 28 17.17 6.08 6.92
N LEU A 29 18.10 6.95 6.49
CA LEU A 29 17.77 8.16 5.72
C LEU A 29 17.23 7.85 4.32
N ILE A 30 17.69 6.75 3.70
CA ILE A 30 17.16 6.28 2.42
C ILE A 30 15.74 5.73 2.63
N LEU A 31 15.57 4.84 3.61
CA LEU A 31 14.28 4.21 3.91
C LEU A 31 13.18 5.21 4.28
N ILE A 32 13.49 6.25 5.07
CA ILE A 32 12.49 7.26 5.44
C ILE A 32 12.00 8.08 4.23
N LYS A 33 12.87 8.30 3.23
CA LYS A 33 12.55 9.05 2.02
C LYS A 33 11.80 8.21 1.00
N PHE A 34 12.26 6.98 0.76
CA PHE A 34 11.70 6.11 -0.28
C PHE A 34 10.52 5.26 0.22
N GLY A 35 10.46 4.90 1.50
CA GLY A 35 9.32 4.21 2.09
C GLY A 35 8.01 5.00 1.96
N ASN A 36 8.04 6.31 2.23
CA ASN A 36 6.87 7.18 2.03
C ASN A 36 6.48 7.35 0.54
N ARG A 37 7.41 7.10 -0.39
CA ARG A 37 7.11 7.15 -1.83
C ARG A 37 6.38 5.90 -2.30
N MET A 38 6.54 4.75 -1.64
CA MET A 38 5.84 3.51 -2.04
C MET A 38 4.32 3.66 -1.95
N LYS A 39 3.83 4.35 -0.91
CA LYS A 39 2.41 4.70 -0.76
C LYS A 39 1.82 5.48 -1.96
N ASN A 40 2.63 6.28 -2.65
CA ASN A 40 2.14 7.36 -3.53
C ASN A 40 2.58 7.26 -5.01
N SER A 41 3.24 6.17 -5.41
CA SER A 41 4.00 6.14 -6.67
C SER A 41 3.61 4.96 -7.53
N GLY A 42 2.91 5.20 -8.65
CA GLY A 42 2.50 4.15 -9.61
C GLY A 42 3.48 3.85 -10.77
N ARG A 43 4.47 4.71 -11.08
CA ARG A 43 5.20 4.64 -12.39
C ARG A 43 6.65 4.11 -12.35
N HIS A 44 7.35 4.19 -11.21
CA HIS A 44 8.79 3.83 -11.08
C HIS A 44 9.05 2.70 -10.06
N LEU A 45 8.04 1.86 -9.82
CA LEU A 45 7.94 1.01 -8.65
C LEU A 45 9.00 -0.08 -8.56
N LYS A 46 9.30 -0.87 -9.60
CA LYS A 46 10.11 -2.07 -9.38
C LYS A 46 11.55 -1.78 -8.94
N ILE A 47 12.22 -0.79 -9.52
CA ILE A 47 13.59 -0.42 -9.11
C ILE A 47 13.60 0.23 -7.72
N VAL A 48 12.65 1.13 -7.45
CA VAL A 48 12.52 1.78 -6.13
C VAL A 48 12.15 0.76 -5.06
N SER A 49 11.23 -0.16 -5.38
CA SER A 49 10.76 -1.24 -4.54
C SER A 49 11.89 -2.23 -4.24
N LEU A 50 12.66 -2.65 -5.26
CA LEU A 50 13.86 -3.47 -5.07
C LEU A 50 14.89 -2.78 -4.17
N LEU A 51 15.14 -1.48 -4.40
CA LEU A 51 16.05 -0.70 -3.57
C LEU A 51 15.55 -0.60 -2.13
N VAL A 52 14.27 -0.31 -1.92
CA VAL A 52 13.66 -0.24 -0.57
C VAL A 52 13.72 -1.60 0.11
N TRP A 53 13.40 -2.68 -0.61
CA TRP A 53 13.49 -4.06 -0.11
C TRP A 53 14.90 -4.42 0.33
N THR A 54 15.91 -4.14 -0.50
CA THR A 54 17.31 -4.39 -0.14
C THR A 54 17.72 -3.57 1.09
N MET A 55 17.38 -2.28 1.11
CA MET A 55 17.71 -1.40 2.25
C MET A 55 16.99 -1.83 3.53
N TYR A 56 15.74 -2.30 3.42
CA TYR A 56 14.93 -2.80 4.53
C TYR A 56 15.58 -4.05 5.16
N LEU A 57 15.98 -5.02 4.34
CA LEU A 57 16.69 -6.21 4.82
C LEU A 57 18.04 -5.86 5.45
N PHE A 58 18.74 -4.89 4.86
CA PHE A 58 20.08 -4.51 5.31
C PHE A 58 20.06 -3.69 6.61
N ALA A 59 18.98 -2.96 6.88
CA ALA A 59 18.86 -2.07 8.05
C ALA A 59 19.09 -2.80 9.38
N ASP A 60 18.38 -3.90 9.60
CA ASP A 60 18.45 -4.68 10.85
C ASP A 60 19.77 -5.45 10.95
N TRP A 61 20.23 -5.98 9.83
CA TRP A 61 21.48 -6.72 9.75
C TRP A 61 22.69 -5.84 10.09
N LEU A 62 22.78 -4.63 9.52
CA LEU A 62 23.89 -3.71 9.78
C LEU A 62 24.03 -3.33 11.24
N ALA A 63 22.92 -2.97 11.90
CA ALA A 63 22.97 -2.55 13.29
C ALA A 63 23.33 -3.73 14.22
N THR A 64 22.79 -4.92 13.93
CA THR A 64 23.12 -6.15 14.66
C THR A 64 24.59 -6.56 14.49
N VAL A 65 25.11 -6.50 13.26
CA VAL A 65 26.52 -6.79 12.96
C VAL A 65 27.43 -5.77 13.63
N ALA A 66 27.11 -4.48 13.57
CA ALA A 66 27.89 -3.45 14.24
C ALA A 66 27.97 -3.71 15.76
N LEU A 67 26.85 -4.07 16.39
CA LEU A 67 26.81 -4.39 17.82
C LEU A 67 27.58 -5.68 18.15
N SER A 68 27.47 -6.70 17.30
CA SER A 68 28.20 -7.97 17.45
C SER A 68 29.71 -7.79 17.29
N THR A 69 30.13 -6.95 16.34
CA THR A 69 31.53 -6.59 16.15
C THR A 69 32.07 -5.87 17.38
N LEU A 70 31.33 -4.90 17.93
CA LEU A 70 31.68 -4.21 19.17
C LEU A 70 31.79 -5.16 20.36
N LEU A 71 30.88 -6.13 20.46
CA LEU A 71 30.89 -7.17 21.49
C LEU A 71 32.12 -8.08 21.36
N ARG A 72 32.56 -8.40 20.13
CA ARG A 72 33.73 -9.25 19.86
C ARG A 72 35.06 -8.51 20.03
N SER A 73 35.09 -7.20 19.75
CA SER A 73 36.32 -6.40 19.81
C SER A 73 37.03 -6.51 21.16
N ARG A 74 38.37 -6.62 21.10
CA ARG A 74 39.21 -6.56 22.30
C ARG A 74 39.37 -5.11 22.76
N ARG A 75 39.68 -4.91 24.04
CA ARG A 75 39.90 -3.57 24.61
C ARG A 75 40.93 -2.77 23.83
N GLU A 76 42.03 -3.39 23.43
CA GLU A 76 43.15 -2.78 22.69
C GLU A 76 42.77 -2.28 21.29
N GLN A 77 41.68 -2.81 20.72
CA GLN A 77 41.23 -2.44 19.36
C GLN A 77 40.30 -1.21 19.38
N ILE A 78 39.73 -0.86 20.55
CA ILE A 78 38.85 0.30 20.68
C ILE A 78 39.70 1.55 20.88
N THR A 79 39.86 2.30 19.78
CA THR A 79 40.71 3.49 19.74
C THR A 79 40.14 4.70 20.47
N SER A 80 38.81 4.79 20.66
CA SER A 80 38.19 5.92 21.36
C SER A 80 36.93 5.53 22.16
N PRO A 81 36.68 6.18 23.32
CA PRO A 81 35.45 5.98 24.10
C PRO A 81 34.17 6.35 23.34
N LEU A 82 34.27 7.17 22.29
CA LEU A 82 33.14 7.57 21.45
C LEU A 82 32.55 6.40 20.66
N VAL A 83 33.35 5.38 20.34
CA VAL A 83 32.85 4.17 19.68
C VAL A 83 31.83 3.44 20.56
N ILE A 84 32.04 3.43 21.88
CA ILE A 84 31.09 2.85 22.85
C ILE A 84 29.84 3.73 22.97
N PHE A 85 30.02 5.06 22.88
CA PHE A 85 28.90 6.02 22.84
C PHE A 85 27.97 5.83 21.63
N TRP A 86 28.41 5.19 20.54
CA TRP A 86 27.55 4.91 19.38
C TRP A 86 26.58 3.73 19.57
N THR A 87 26.82 2.88 20.58
CA THR A 87 25.99 1.70 20.88
C THR A 87 24.48 2.01 20.98
N PRO A 88 24.03 3.06 21.70
CA PRO A 88 22.61 3.35 21.82
C PRO A 88 22.00 3.87 20.50
N PHE A 89 22.81 4.46 19.61
CA PHE A 89 22.33 4.86 18.26
C PHE A 89 22.07 3.65 17.38
N LEU A 90 22.85 2.57 17.51
CA LEU A 90 22.55 1.30 16.83
C LEU A 90 21.21 0.73 17.29
N LEU A 91 20.90 0.83 18.60
CA LEU A 91 19.59 0.45 19.12
C LEU A 91 18.46 1.33 18.55
N LEU A 92 18.69 2.64 18.43
CA LEU A 92 17.77 3.57 17.78
C LEU A 92 17.54 3.20 16.31
N HIS A 93 18.59 2.82 15.56
CA HIS A 93 18.48 2.39 14.17
C HIS A 93 17.72 1.06 14.01
N LEU A 94 17.82 0.13 14.97
CA LEU A 94 17.02 -1.10 15.00
C LEU A 94 15.51 -0.83 15.17
N GLY A 95 15.16 0.33 15.74
CA GLY A 95 13.78 0.80 15.75
C GLY A 95 13.21 1.11 14.37
N GLY A 96 14.04 1.26 13.34
CA GLY A 96 13.64 1.51 11.96
C GLY A 96 12.95 2.87 11.75
N PRO A 97 12.74 3.27 10.50
CA PRO A 97 12.05 4.52 10.19
C PRO A 97 10.54 4.37 10.37
N ASP A 98 9.85 5.49 10.64
CA ASP A 98 8.42 5.45 10.95
C ASP A 98 7.54 5.22 9.69
N THR A 99 8.11 5.39 8.50
CA THR A 99 7.43 5.28 7.20
C THR A 99 7.32 3.85 6.68
N ILE A 100 8.10 2.90 7.21
CA ILE A 100 8.04 1.49 6.82
C ILE A 100 8.36 0.61 8.03
N THR A 101 7.37 -0.15 8.48
CA THR A 101 7.51 -1.13 9.57
C THR A 101 7.63 -2.53 9.06
N ALA A 102 6.86 -2.84 8.02
CA ALA A 102 6.79 -4.12 7.35
C ALA A 102 6.95 -3.89 5.85
N TYR A 103 7.69 -4.78 5.18
CA TYR A 103 7.71 -4.80 3.73
C TYR A 103 6.62 -5.71 3.16
N SER A 104 6.29 -6.79 3.88
CA SER A 104 5.21 -7.71 3.51
C SER A 104 4.24 -7.89 4.68
N LEU A 105 2.99 -8.29 4.40
CA LEU A 105 2.04 -8.64 5.47
C LEU A 105 2.57 -9.75 6.39
N SER A 106 3.38 -10.66 5.85
CA SER A 106 4.01 -11.74 6.62
C SER A 106 5.00 -11.22 7.67
N ASP A 107 5.61 -10.05 7.46
CA ASP A 107 6.53 -9.45 8.42
C ASP A 107 5.80 -9.03 9.71
N ASN A 108 4.51 -8.66 9.62
CA ASN A 108 3.70 -8.30 10.77
C ASN A 108 3.52 -9.49 11.74
N GLU A 109 3.47 -10.72 11.23
CA GLU A 109 3.38 -11.93 12.05
C GLU A 109 4.68 -12.24 12.79
N LEU A 110 5.81 -11.67 12.35
CA LEU A 110 7.11 -11.85 12.97
C LEU A 110 7.36 -10.92 14.16
N TRP A 111 6.35 -10.18 14.62
CA TRP A 111 6.46 -9.31 15.80
C TRP A 111 7.05 -9.99 17.06
N PRO A 112 6.83 -11.30 17.36
CA PRO A 112 7.46 -11.93 18.52
C PRO A 112 8.98 -12.02 18.38
N ARG A 113 9.50 -12.17 17.14
CA ARG A 113 10.94 -12.17 16.86
C ARG A 113 11.53 -10.79 17.12
N HIS A 114 10.83 -9.74 16.72
CA HIS A 114 11.25 -8.36 17.00
C HIS A 114 11.17 -8.02 18.49
N LEU A 115 10.19 -8.54 19.23
CA LEU A 115 10.13 -8.37 20.68
C LEU A 115 11.29 -9.07 21.40
N PHE A 116 11.58 -10.33 21.03
CA PHE A 116 12.75 -11.04 21.55
C PHE A 116 14.05 -10.32 21.16
N GLY A 117 14.13 -9.84 19.92
CA GLY A 117 15.22 -9.04 19.40
C GLY A 117 15.43 -7.76 20.21
N LEU A 118 14.37 -7.02 20.55
CA LEU A 118 14.44 -5.85 21.42
C LEU A 118 15.09 -6.20 22.77
N CYS A 119 14.59 -7.21 23.47
CA CYS A 119 15.12 -7.62 24.77
C CYS A 119 16.60 -8.03 24.67
N PHE A 120 16.94 -8.84 23.67
CA PHE A 120 18.30 -9.34 23.48
C PHE A 120 19.27 -8.20 23.12
N GLN A 121 18.91 -7.34 22.16
CA GLN A 121 19.77 -6.25 21.70
C GLN A 121 19.97 -5.18 22.78
N VAL A 122 18.95 -4.89 23.60
CA VAL A 122 19.11 -4.05 24.81
C VAL A 122 20.09 -4.69 25.77
N GLY A 123 19.96 -6.00 26.03
CA GLY A 123 20.89 -6.74 26.88
C GLY A 123 22.34 -6.69 26.38
N VAL A 124 22.56 -6.92 25.09
CA VAL A 124 23.89 -6.83 24.47
C VAL A 124 24.45 -5.41 24.58
N ALA A 125 23.63 -4.40 24.28
CA ALA A 125 24.05 -3.01 24.36
C ALA A 125 24.42 -2.59 25.80
N LEU A 126 23.68 -3.05 26.82
CA LEU A 126 24.05 -2.84 28.22
C LEU A 126 25.34 -3.58 28.58
N TYR A 127 25.49 -4.82 28.13
CA TYR A 127 26.70 -5.61 28.40
C TYR A 127 27.95 -4.98 27.79
N VAL A 128 27.87 -4.34 26.61
CA VAL A 128 28.98 -3.57 26.03
C VAL A 128 29.49 -2.51 27.01
N TYR A 129 28.60 -1.78 27.69
CA TYR A 129 28.99 -0.78 28.69
C TYR A 129 29.64 -1.40 29.92
N VAL A 130 29.15 -2.57 30.36
CA VAL A 130 29.78 -3.33 31.46
C VAL A 130 31.18 -3.78 31.05
N LYS A 131 31.32 -4.39 29.87
CA LYS A 131 32.60 -4.91 29.35
C LYS A 131 33.66 -3.81 29.23
N PHE A 132 33.27 -2.62 28.77
CA PHE A 132 34.17 -1.50 28.55
C PHE A 132 34.10 -0.41 29.62
N TRP A 133 33.54 -0.69 30.79
CA TRP A 133 33.35 0.26 31.89
C TRP A 133 34.60 1.09 32.23
N THR A 134 35.74 0.42 32.18
CA THR A 134 37.07 1.00 32.45
C THR A 134 37.58 1.96 31.37
N LEU A 135 37.08 1.89 30.14
CA LEU A 135 37.38 2.82 29.05
C LEU A 135 36.34 3.94 28.93
N THR A 136 35.15 3.73 29.48
CA THR A 136 34.07 4.71 29.38
C THR A 136 34.35 5.90 30.30
N VAL A 137 34.32 7.10 29.72
CA VAL A 137 34.34 8.34 30.49
C VAL A 137 32.96 8.51 31.12
N THR A 138 32.89 8.71 32.44
CA THR A 138 31.64 8.82 33.20
C THR A 138 30.66 9.82 32.57
N LYS A 139 31.17 10.96 32.06
CA LYS A 139 30.37 11.96 31.33
C LYS A 139 29.73 11.37 30.06
N LEU A 140 30.49 10.67 29.23
CA LEU A 140 29.96 10.04 27.99
C LEU A 140 28.92 8.95 28.31
N THR A 141 29.11 8.20 29.40
CA THR A 141 28.12 7.22 29.86
C THR A 141 26.81 7.91 30.24
N TYR A 142 26.84 9.04 30.94
CA TYR A 142 25.62 9.81 31.23
C TYR A 142 24.95 10.36 29.97
N LEU A 143 25.72 10.78 28.96
CA LEU A 143 25.17 11.23 27.67
C LEU A 143 24.51 10.09 26.88
N ALA A 144 24.95 8.84 27.08
CA ALA A 144 24.41 7.66 26.42
C ALA A 144 23.04 7.23 26.97
N ILE A 145 22.75 7.48 28.25
CA ILE A 145 21.50 7.04 28.91
C ILE A 145 20.25 7.60 28.22
N PRO A 146 20.15 8.91 27.91
CA PRO A 146 19.01 9.45 27.16
C PRO A 146 18.81 8.75 25.81
N ILE A 147 19.90 8.50 25.06
CA ILE A 147 19.81 7.86 23.74
C ILE A 147 19.41 6.39 23.86
N PHE A 148 19.82 5.70 24.93
CA PHE A 148 19.33 4.35 25.25
C PHE A 148 17.82 4.31 25.42
N ILE A 149 17.28 5.25 26.21
CA ILE A 149 15.83 5.35 26.44
C ILE A 149 15.11 5.57 25.11
N VAL A 150 15.60 6.49 24.27
CA VAL A 150 15.04 6.73 22.93
C VAL A 150 15.11 5.50 22.04
N GLY A 151 16.23 4.78 22.03
CA GLY A 151 16.38 3.55 21.26
C GLY A 151 15.37 2.47 21.67
N ILE A 152 15.14 2.31 22.98
CA ILE A 152 14.12 1.38 23.51
C ILE A 152 12.71 1.82 23.09
N ILE A 153 12.39 3.12 23.19
CA ILE A 153 11.10 3.66 22.78
C ILE A 153 10.86 3.37 21.30
N LYS A 154 11.79 3.73 20.41
CA LYS A 154 11.64 3.55 18.96
C LYS A 154 11.52 2.10 18.52
N TYR A 155 12.28 1.21 19.13
CA TYR A 155 12.18 -0.21 18.84
C TYR A 155 10.89 -0.79 19.43
N GLY A 156 10.47 -0.35 20.61
CA GLY A 156 9.15 -0.67 21.16
C GLY A 156 7.98 -0.22 20.27
N GLU A 157 8.05 0.98 19.69
CA GLU A 157 7.05 1.49 18.74
C GLU A 157 6.94 0.59 17.51
N ARG A 158 8.08 0.13 16.95
CA ARG A 158 8.10 -0.82 15.84
C ARG A 158 7.44 -2.15 16.20
N VAL A 159 7.80 -2.73 17.35
CA VAL A 159 7.20 -4.00 17.82
C VAL A 159 5.69 -3.84 18.00
N ARG A 160 5.25 -2.71 18.56
CA ARG A 160 3.82 -2.41 18.74
C ARG A 160 3.10 -2.24 17.40
N ALA A 161 3.73 -1.64 16.39
CA ALA A 161 3.18 -1.51 15.03
C ALA A 161 2.94 -2.86 14.39
N LEU A 162 3.98 -3.71 14.35
CA LEU A 162 3.87 -5.07 13.82
C LEU A 162 2.82 -5.88 14.58
N PHE A 163 2.80 -5.78 15.92
CA PHE A 163 1.80 -6.45 16.73
C PHE A 163 0.37 -6.01 16.40
N GLN A 164 0.12 -4.71 16.24
CA GLN A 164 -1.22 -4.21 15.89
C GLN A 164 -1.66 -4.63 14.48
N ALA A 165 -0.73 -4.64 13.53
CA ALA A 165 -0.97 -5.03 12.15
C ALA A 165 -1.03 -6.55 11.93
N SER A 166 -0.59 -7.37 12.89
CA SER A 166 -0.73 -8.83 12.82
C SER A 166 -2.19 -9.25 12.67
N ASN A 167 -2.47 -10.27 11.86
CA ASN A 167 -3.82 -10.71 11.52
C ASN A 167 -4.64 -11.02 12.77
N VAL A 168 -4.06 -11.74 13.74
CA VAL A 168 -4.72 -12.08 15.02
C VAL A 168 -5.16 -10.82 15.76
N ARG A 169 -4.29 -9.81 15.86
CA ARG A 169 -4.59 -8.59 16.61
C ARG A 169 -5.49 -7.64 15.83
N PHE A 170 -5.29 -7.53 14.53
CA PHE A 170 -6.12 -6.77 13.61
C PHE A 170 -7.57 -7.28 13.67
N ARG A 171 -7.77 -8.60 13.54
CA ARG A 171 -9.06 -9.27 13.74
C ARG A 171 -9.66 -9.00 15.12
N LYS A 172 -8.87 -9.10 16.20
CA LYS A 172 -9.36 -8.77 17.55
C LYS A 172 -9.77 -7.30 17.67
N SER A 173 -9.06 -6.38 17.02
CA SER A 173 -9.34 -4.94 17.07
C SER A 173 -10.65 -4.55 16.38
N VAL A 174 -11.06 -5.34 15.37
CA VAL A 174 -12.36 -5.22 14.72
C VAL A 174 -13.48 -5.57 15.69
N PHE A 175 -13.34 -6.64 16.47
CA PHE A 175 -14.35 -7.04 17.46
C PHE A 175 -14.33 -6.20 18.74
N SER A 176 -13.17 -5.67 19.13
CA SER A 176 -13.01 -4.87 20.34
C SER A 176 -13.23 -3.37 20.13
N SER A 177 -13.40 -2.90 18.89
CA SER A 177 -13.68 -1.48 18.65
C SER A 177 -15.08 -1.15 19.13
N GLY A 178 -15.16 -0.74 20.39
CA GLY A 178 -16.31 -0.04 20.94
C GLY A 178 -16.69 1.23 20.17
N GLN A 179 -15.92 1.67 19.17
CA GLN A 179 -16.31 2.74 18.24
C GLN A 179 -17.36 2.30 17.21
N ALA A 180 -17.36 1.03 16.78
CA ALA A 180 -18.51 0.49 16.05
C ALA A 180 -19.72 0.52 16.98
N SER A 181 -19.54 0.17 18.25
CA SER A 181 -20.59 0.28 19.27
C SER A 181 -20.98 1.72 19.61
N GLU A 182 -20.08 2.71 19.56
CA GLU A 182 -20.38 4.12 19.89
C GLU A 182 -21.07 4.81 18.71
N LEU A 183 -20.64 4.53 17.47
CA LEU A 183 -21.34 4.91 16.26
C LEU A 183 -22.71 4.21 16.19
N GLU A 184 -22.78 2.89 16.41
CA GLU A 184 -24.03 2.12 16.48
C GLU A 184 -24.95 2.62 17.61
N VAL A 185 -24.43 3.02 18.78
CA VAL A 185 -25.21 3.55 19.92
C VAL A 185 -25.67 4.99 19.68
N GLU A 186 -24.83 5.85 19.09
CA GLU A 186 -25.24 7.21 18.65
C GLU A 186 -26.33 7.13 17.58
N LEU A 187 -26.24 6.14 16.68
CA LEU A 187 -27.19 5.91 15.60
C LEU A 187 -28.47 5.20 16.08
N SER A 188 -28.39 4.32 17.09
CA SER A 188 -29.55 3.62 17.66
C SER A 188 -30.39 4.51 18.59
N ARG A 189 -29.84 5.62 19.11
CA ARG A 189 -30.55 6.54 20.02
C ARG A 189 -31.42 7.59 19.32
N ARG A 190 -31.51 7.63 17.98
CA ARG A 190 -32.33 8.62 17.26
C ARG A 190 -33.53 8.00 16.55
N ASP A 191 -34.65 8.69 16.69
CA ASP A 191 -35.98 8.30 16.23
C ASP A 191 -36.07 7.99 14.74
N SER A 192 -36.95 7.04 14.45
CA SER A 192 -37.25 6.42 13.16
C SER A 192 -38.03 7.29 12.17
N LYS A 193 -37.80 8.60 12.11
CA LYS A 193 -38.63 9.51 11.29
C LYS A 193 -37.87 10.47 10.37
N SER A 194 -36.55 10.47 10.35
CA SER A 194 -35.78 11.23 9.37
C SER A 194 -34.72 10.35 8.73
N ASP A 195 -34.73 10.24 7.40
CA ASP A 195 -33.62 9.73 6.61
C ASP A 195 -32.42 10.68 6.77
N THR A 196 -31.71 10.57 7.90
CA THR A 196 -30.50 11.36 8.14
C THR A 196 -29.39 10.81 7.26
N THR A 197 -29.04 11.56 6.22
CA THR A 197 -27.89 11.25 5.35
C THR A 197 -26.58 11.36 6.13
N LEU A 198 -25.52 10.69 5.68
CA LEU A 198 -24.17 10.82 6.26
C LEU A 198 -23.71 12.30 6.33
N GLU A 199 -24.21 13.11 5.41
CA GLU A 199 -23.96 14.55 5.32
C GLU A 199 -24.55 15.33 6.52
N GLU A 200 -25.77 15.00 6.98
CA GLU A 200 -26.35 15.63 8.17
C GLU A 200 -25.58 15.28 9.46
N TYR A 201 -24.95 14.10 9.53
CA TYR A 201 -24.07 13.73 10.64
C TYR A 201 -22.77 14.55 10.63
N LEU A 202 -22.16 14.72 9.46
CA LEU A 202 -20.93 15.51 9.30
C LEU A 202 -21.18 16.99 9.56
N ASP A 203 -22.31 17.52 9.09
CA ASP A 203 -22.74 18.90 9.31
C ASP A 203 -23.05 19.17 10.79
N LYS A 204 -23.69 18.22 11.48
CA LYS A 204 -23.95 18.33 12.93
C LYS A 204 -22.65 18.33 13.75
N LYS A 205 -21.59 17.67 13.27
CA LYS A 205 -20.26 17.73 13.89
C LYS A 205 -19.48 19.00 13.58
N GLN A 206 -20.06 19.96 12.85
CA GLN A 206 -19.42 21.22 12.44
C GLN A 206 -18.08 20.99 11.73
N ILE A 207 -17.96 19.90 10.97
CA ILE A 207 -16.74 19.61 10.22
C ILE A 207 -16.69 20.53 9.01
N ASP A 208 -15.58 21.24 8.84
CA ASP A 208 -15.35 22.09 7.68
C ASP A 208 -15.48 21.27 6.38
N LYS A 209 -16.25 21.80 5.41
CA LYS A 209 -16.52 21.17 4.11
C LYS A 209 -15.24 20.70 3.41
N LYS A 210 -14.11 21.37 3.66
CA LYS A 210 -12.78 20.97 3.16
C LYS A 210 -12.35 19.56 3.59
N TYR A 211 -12.74 19.09 4.78
CA TYR A 211 -12.32 17.79 5.33
C TYR A 211 -13.39 16.70 5.20
N ARG A 212 -14.53 17.00 4.60
CA ARG A 212 -15.68 16.09 4.51
C ARG A 212 -15.30 14.74 3.88
N TYR A 213 -14.61 14.77 2.73
CA TYR A 213 -14.10 13.56 2.06
C TYR A 213 -13.17 12.72 2.95
N LEU A 214 -12.29 13.37 3.73
CA LEU A 214 -11.34 12.69 4.62
C LEU A 214 -12.07 11.98 5.78
N TYR A 215 -13.05 12.65 6.40
CA TYR A 215 -13.83 12.05 7.47
C TYR A 215 -14.74 10.93 6.95
N ARG A 216 -15.34 11.11 5.78
CA ARG A 216 -16.15 10.09 5.10
C ARG A 216 -15.32 8.84 4.79
N ALA A 217 -14.16 9.00 4.13
CA ALA A 217 -13.25 7.91 3.85
C ALA A 217 -12.76 7.21 5.12
N PHE A 218 -12.53 7.95 6.21
CA PHE A 218 -12.17 7.34 7.49
C PHE A 218 -13.30 6.48 8.08
N LEU A 219 -14.56 6.91 7.96
CA LEU A 219 -15.72 6.13 8.42
C LEU A 219 -15.88 4.86 7.58
N LEU A 220 -15.81 4.97 6.25
CA LEU A 220 -15.86 3.83 5.33
C LEU A 220 -14.74 2.83 5.62
N PHE A 221 -13.51 3.32 5.79
CA PHE A 221 -12.38 2.51 6.25
C PHE A 221 -12.69 1.73 7.54
N GLN A 222 -13.32 2.35 8.55
CA GLN A 222 -13.68 1.65 9.79
C GLN A 222 -14.73 0.56 9.57
N VAL A 223 -15.67 0.77 8.64
CA VAL A 223 -16.70 -0.20 8.29
C VAL A 223 -16.11 -1.35 7.49
N PHE A 224 -15.27 -1.09 6.49
CA PHE A 224 -14.80 -2.10 5.53
C PHE A 224 -13.48 -2.79 5.91
N ARG A 225 -12.70 -2.23 6.84
CA ARG A 225 -11.48 -2.90 7.37
C ARG A 225 -11.66 -4.37 7.79
N PRO A 226 -12.81 -4.87 8.30
CA PRO A 226 -12.98 -6.28 8.63
C PRO A 226 -12.77 -7.21 7.44
N MET A 227 -13.16 -6.80 6.23
CA MET A 227 -13.06 -7.64 5.03
C MET A 227 -11.61 -8.04 4.73
N PHE A 228 -10.66 -7.13 4.99
CA PHE A 228 -9.22 -7.34 4.85
C PHE A 228 -8.61 -8.30 5.91
N SER A 229 -9.41 -8.82 6.85
CA SER A 229 -9.01 -9.83 7.86
C SER A 229 -9.70 -11.19 7.67
N ASP A 230 -10.19 -11.44 6.46
CA ASP A 230 -11.00 -12.61 6.12
C ASP A 230 -12.24 -12.80 7.01
N LEU A 231 -12.78 -11.69 7.52
CA LEU A 231 -14.05 -11.68 8.22
C LEU A 231 -15.17 -11.35 7.24
N LYS A 232 -16.32 -11.99 7.43
CA LYS A 232 -17.57 -11.56 6.81
C LYS A 232 -18.07 -10.30 7.50
N LEU A 233 -18.41 -9.28 6.72
CA LEU A 233 -18.99 -8.06 7.23
C LEU A 233 -20.48 -8.31 7.44
N ARG A 234 -20.96 -8.19 8.69
CA ARG A 234 -22.39 -8.21 8.99
C ARG A 234 -22.87 -6.77 9.11
N ILE A 235 -23.68 -6.34 8.15
CA ILE A 235 -24.27 -5.01 8.15
C ILE A 235 -25.72 -5.16 8.59
N TYR A 236 -26.17 -4.27 9.47
CA TYR A 236 -27.56 -4.21 9.85
C TYR A 236 -28.33 -3.32 8.87
N ASN A 237 -29.55 -3.74 8.49
CA ASN A 237 -30.36 -3.10 7.44
C ASN A 237 -30.66 -1.59 7.66
N LYS A 238 -30.43 -1.05 8.86
CA LYS A 238 -30.57 0.39 9.17
C LYS A 238 -29.33 1.24 8.84
N LEU A 239 -28.21 0.61 8.45
CA LEU A 239 -26.95 1.30 8.14
C LEU A 239 -26.76 1.53 6.63
N ASP A 240 -27.81 1.34 5.83
CA ASP A 240 -27.73 1.38 4.37
C ASP A 240 -27.25 2.75 3.83
N TYR A 241 -27.62 3.83 4.53
CA TYR A 241 -27.19 5.20 4.21
C TYR A 241 -25.66 5.44 4.35
N ILE A 242 -24.91 4.57 5.04
CA ILE A 242 -23.44 4.67 5.09
C ILE A 242 -22.84 4.33 3.72
N PHE A 243 -23.55 3.50 2.95
CA PHE A 243 -23.17 2.99 1.63
C PHE A 243 -23.63 3.91 0.49
N GLU A 244 -24.60 4.79 0.73
CA GLU A 244 -25.08 5.75 -0.25
C GLU A 244 -24.05 6.86 -0.48
N LEU A 245 -23.16 6.63 -1.45
CA LEU A 245 -22.59 7.70 -2.25
C LEU A 245 -23.76 8.52 -2.81
N GLU A 246 -23.72 9.84 -2.55
CA GLU A 246 -24.80 10.76 -2.91
C GLU A 246 -25.06 10.62 -4.42
N GLU A 247 -26.30 10.74 -4.87
CA GLU A 247 -26.67 10.55 -6.29
C GLU A 247 -25.94 11.53 -7.26
N ASN A 248 -25.23 12.53 -6.71
CA ASN A 248 -24.44 13.54 -7.41
C ASN A 248 -22.92 13.39 -7.26
N VAL A 249 -22.40 12.30 -6.68
CA VAL A 249 -20.95 12.06 -6.57
C VAL A 249 -20.41 11.56 -7.90
N ASP A 250 -19.56 12.36 -8.54
CA ASP A 250 -18.79 12.00 -9.73
C ASP A 250 -17.85 10.81 -9.46
N ALA A 251 -17.58 9.96 -10.45
CA ALA A 251 -16.69 8.81 -10.30
C ALA A 251 -15.28 9.21 -9.88
N GLU A 252 -14.77 10.35 -10.34
CA GLU A 252 -13.47 10.86 -9.86
C GLU A 252 -13.50 11.08 -8.33
N GLU A 253 -14.60 11.58 -7.80
CA GLU A 253 -14.77 11.78 -6.36
C GLU A 253 -14.89 10.45 -5.61
N ALA A 254 -15.62 9.47 -6.16
CA ALA A 254 -15.74 8.14 -5.57
C ALA A 254 -14.38 7.42 -5.51
N PHE A 255 -13.61 7.44 -6.59
CA PHE A 255 -12.25 6.90 -6.64
C PHE A 255 -11.31 7.59 -5.65
N LYS A 256 -11.44 8.91 -5.49
CA LYS A 256 -10.66 9.66 -4.50
C LYS A 256 -10.99 9.27 -3.06
N ILE A 257 -12.27 9.06 -2.73
CA ILE A 257 -12.69 8.59 -1.40
C ILE A 257 -12.06 7.22 -1.11
N VAL A 258 -12.17 6.29 -2.07
CA VAL A 258 -11.59 4.94 -1.97
C VAL A 258 -10.07 5.00 -1.83
N GLY A 259 -9.39 5.85 -2.60
CA GLY A 259 -7.94 6.07 -2.45
C GLY A 259 -7.55 6.53 -1.04
N ILE A 260 -8.29 7.48 -0.45
CA ILE A 260 -8.04 7.92 0.94
C ILE A 260 -8.28 6.76 1.93
N GLU A 261 -9.34 5.97 1.74
CA GLU A 261 -9.63 4.79 2.57
C GLU A 261 -8.50 3.74 2.51
N LEU A 262 -8.04 3.40 1.31
CA LEU A 262 -6.89 2.49 1.12
C LEU A 262 -5.61 3.10 1.70
N GLY A 263 -5.47 4.43 1.67
CA GLY A 263 -4.40 5.15 2.34
C GLY A 263 -4.40 4.99 3.87
N PHE A 264 -5.58 4.95 4.50
CA PHE A 264 -5.70 4.63 5.93
C PHE A 264 -5.33 3.18 6.23
N LEU A 265 -5.75 2.25 5.38
CA LEU A 265 -5.42 0.83 5.49
C LEU A 265 -3.92 0.56 5.29
N TYR A 266 -3.29 1.18 4.30
CA TYR A 266 -1.85 1.09 4.08
C TYR A 266 -1.08 1.56 5.33
N ASP A 267 -1.43 2.72 5.87
CA ASP A 267 -0.78 3.26 7.06
C ASP A 267 -0.96 2.32 8.27
N LEU A 268 -2.10 1.63 8.36
CA LEU A 268 -2.36 0.62 9.41
C LEU A 268 -1.47 -0.61 9.28
N LEU A 269 -1.25 -1.10 8.06
CA LEU A 269 -0.58 -2.38 7.82
C LEU A 269 0.95 -2.26 7.67
N TYR A 270 1.45 -1.12 7.18
CA TYR A 270 2.86 -0.98 6.75
C TYR A 270 3.64 0.14 7.45
N THR A 271 3.02 0.96 8.31
CA THR A 271 3.68 2.13 8.92
C THR A 271 3.46 2.24 10.44
N LYS A 272 4.23 3.12 11.11
CA LYS A 272 4.02 3.43 12.54
C LYS A 272 2.96 4.51 12.78
N ILE A 273 2.43 5.14 11.73
CA ILE A 273 1.58 6.33 11.79
C ILE A 273 0.40 6.18 12.78
N PRO A 274 -0.40 5.09 12.75
CA PRO A 274 -1.57 4.97 13.61
C PRO A 274 -1.24 4.93 15.10
N ILE A 275 -0.05 4.43 15.47
CA ILE A 275 0.39 4.33 16.87
C ILE A 275 0.96 5.66 17.34
N VAL A 276 1.77 6.29 16.50
CA VAL A 276 2.53 7.48 16.87
C VAL A 276 1.64 8.72 16.98
N ILE A 277 0.53 8.78 16.24
CA ILE A 277 -0.44 9.89 16.32
C ILE A 277 -1.34 9.80 17.58
N THR A 278 -1.35 8.65 18.27
CA THR A 278 -2.08 8.56 19.56
C THR A 278 -1.51 9.54 20.59
N ARG A 279 -2.31 9.93 21.60
CA ARG A 279 -1.86 10.82 22.68
C ARG A 279 -0.56 10.33 23.34
N ILE A 280 -0.45 9.02 23.57
CA ILE A 280 0.75 8.39 24.14
C ILE A 280 1.93 8.51 23.16
N GLY A 281 1.72 8.21 21.87
CA GLY A 281 2.76 8.34 20.84
C GLY A 281 3.29 9.76 20.70
N VAL A 282 2.42 10.77 20.74
CA VAL A 282 2.80 12.18 20.72
C VAL A 282 3.64 12.55 21.94
N ILE A 283 3.26 12.10 23.14
CA ILE A 283 4.05 12.29 24.37
C ILE A 283 5.43 11.64 24.26
N LEU A 284 5.49 10.37 23.81
CA LEU A 284 6.75 9.64 23.63
C LEU A 284 7.68 10.32 22.61
N ARG A 285 7.13 10.92 21.55
CA ARG A 285 7.89 11.73 20.61
C ARG A 285 8.47 12.99 21.23
N PHE A 286 7.68 13.75 21.99
CA PHE A 286 8.19 14.94 22.69
C PHE A 286 9.29 14.58 23.68
N ILE A 287 9.12 13.48 24.42
CA ILE A 287 10.17 12.94 25.31
C ILE A 287 11.41 12.60 24.49
N SER A 288 11.26 11.86 23.39
CA SER A 288 12.39 11.42 22.56
C SER A 288 13.17 12.59 21.97
N LEU A 289 12.48 13.56 21.36
CA LEU A 289 13.11 14.77 20.80
C LEU A 289 13.82 15.59 21.89
N SER A 290 13.21 15.74 23.07
CA SER A 290 13.80 16.47 24.20
C SER A 290 15.07 15.78 24.72
N LEU A 291 15.07 14.45 24.78
CA LEU A 291 16.22 13.66 25.21
C LEU A 291 17.39 13.78 24.21
N ILE A 292 17.14 13.65 22.90
CA ILE A 292 18.20 13.74 21.88
C ILE A 292 18.78 15.17 21.81
N THR A 293 17.92 16.19 21.86
CA THR A 293 18.36 17.59 21.83
C THR A 293 19.16 17.97 23.08
N SER A 294 18.74 17.50 24.27
CA SER A 294 19.51 17.63 25.50
C SER A 294 20.89 16.95 25.39
N THR A 295 20.96 15.74 24.82
CA THR A 295 22.24 15.06 24.56
C THR A 295 23.12 15.84 23.58
N LEU A 296 22.56 16.48 22.53
CA LEU A 296 23.34 17.32 21.61
C LEU A 296 23.99 18.50 22.36
N ILE A 297 23.22 19.20 23.19
CA ILE A 297 23.71 20.35 23.98
C ILE A 297 24.78 19.89 24.96
N ALA A 298 24.55 18.79 25.69
CA ALA A 298 25.52 18.22 26.61
C ALA A 298 26.80 17.76 25.89
N PHE A 299 26.68 17.18 24.70
CA PHE A 299 27.81 16.74 23.88
C PHE A 299 28.69 17.90 23.44
N LEU A 300 28.09 19.01 23.01
CA LEU A 300 28.81 20.25 22.68
C LEU A 300 29.68 20.76 23.85
N LEU A 301 29.15 20.70 25.07
CA LEU A 301 29.86 21.14 26.28
C LEU A 301 30.99 20.20 26.72
N VAL A 302 30.85 18.89 26.47
CA VAL A 302 31.82 17.87 26.89
C VAL A 302 32.97 17.74 25.89
N VAL A 303 32.69 17.79 24.59
CA VAL A 303 33.70 17.56 23.53
C VAL A 303 34.79 18.64 23.54
N GLY A 304 34.45 19.90 23.81
CA GLY A 304 35.44 20.99 23.87
C GLY A 304 36.51 20.82 24.96
N LYS A 305 36.31 19.90 25.92
CA LYS A 305 37.20 19.69 27.07
C LYS A 305 38.11 18.47 26.94
N HIS A 306 37.94 17.64 25.90
CA HIS A 306 38.64 16.37 25.76
C HIS A 306 39.31 16.24 24.38
N GLY A 307 40.55 15.72 24.35
CA GLY A 307 41.34 15.51 23.14
C GLY A 307 40.90 14.29 22.30
N PHE A 308 39.62 14.18 21.95
CA PHE A 308 39.13 13.08 21.10
C PHE A 308 39.55 13.27 19.63
N SER A 309 39.55 12.16 18.87
CA SER A 309 39.79 12.17 17.42
C SER A 309 38.74 13.03 16.70
N LYS A 310 39.19 13.93 15.82
CA LYS A 310 38.30 14.79 15.01
C LYS A 310 37.28 13.99 14.20
N VAL A 311 37.67 12.80 13.72
CA VAL A 311 36.79 11.90 12.94
C VAL A 311 35.66 11.35 13.82
N ASP A 312 35.98 10.87 15.03
CA ASP A 312 34.99 10.28 15.93
C ASP A 312 34.01 11.32 16.50
N ILE A 313 34.51 12.54 16.72
CA ILE A 313 33.68 13.70 17.03
C ILE A 313 32.71 13.96 15.87
N GLY A 314 33.21 14.00 14.62
CA GLY A 314 32.39 14.23 13.44
C GLY A 314 31.28 13.18 13.26
N ILE A 315 31.61 11.90 13.43
CA ILE A 315 30.63 10.81 13.36
C ILE A 315 29.58 10.93 14.49
N SER A 316 30.00 11.28 15.70
CA SER A 316 29.07 11.44 16.83
C SER A 316 28.07 12.57 16.59
N TYR A 317 28.53 13.71 16.04
CA TYR A 317 27.62 14.79 15.62
C TYR A 317 26.69 14.34 14.50
N LEU A 318 27.21 13.62 13.50
CA LEU A 318 26.40 13.10 12.40
C LEU A 318 25.26 12.19 12.91
N LEU A 319 25.54 11.34 13.90
CA LEU A 319 24.53 10.48 14.52
C LEU A 319 23.49 11.25 15.32
N ILE A 320 23.90 12.20 16.16
CA ILE A 320 22.97 12.99 16.98
C ILE A 320 22.09 13.88 16.09
N VAL A 321 22.70 14.61 15.16
CA VAL A 321 21.96 15.47 14.21
C VAL A 321 21.09 14.63 13.28
N GLY A 322 21.59 13.48 12.82
CA GLY A 322 20.81 12.53 12.04
C GLY A 322 19.58 12.01 12.79
N ALA A 323 19.71 11.68 14.07
CA ALA A 323 18.59 11.26 14.91
C ALA A 323 17.55 12.38 15.10
N ILE A 324 17.98 13.63 15.35
CA ILE A 324 17.07 14.79 15.41
C ILE A 324 16.35 14.98 14.08
N PHE A 325 17.07 14.90 12.96
CA PHE A 325 16.49 15.02 11.63
C PHE A 325 15.44 13.94 11.38
N LEU A 326 15.71 12.68 11.71
CA LEU A 326 14.76 11.57 11.56
C LEU A 326 13.48 11.81 12.40
N GLU A 327 13.60 12.31 13.63
CA GLU A 327 12.45 12.64 14.49
C GLU A 327 11.63 13.81 13.92
N LEU A 328 12.28 14.91 13.54
CA LEU A 328 11.59 16.08 12.99
C LEU A 328 10.93 15.78 11.64
N TYR A 329 11.61 15.04 10.77
CA TYR A 329 11.09 14.66 9.47
C TYR A 329 9.91 13.69 9.60
N SER A 330 10.00 12.69 10.48
CA SER A 330 8.87 11.78 10.77
C SER A 330 7.70 12.48 11.47
N ALA A 331 7.96 13.49 12.32
CA ALA A 331 6.93 14.37 12.88
C ALA A 331 6.19 15.14 11.80
N PHE A 332 6.92 15.77 10.88
CA PHE A 332 6.34 16.47 9.75
C PHE A 332 5.48 15.54 8.88
N LEU A 333 6.01 14.37 8.49
CA LEU A 333 5.27 13.40 7.68
C LEU A 333 3.96 12.96 8.34
N HIS A 334 3.98 12.64 9.64
CA HIS A 334 2.79 12.20 10.36
C HIS A 334 1.75 13.29 10.50
N LEU A 335 2.15 14.55 10.72
CA LEU A 335 1.21 15.67 10.80
C LEU A 335 0.61 16.02 9.43
N SER A 336 1.34 15.75 8.34
CA SER A 336 0.87 15.96 6.97
C SER A 336 0.06 14.80 6.38
N SER A 337 0.00 13.64 7.06
CA SER A 337 -0.76 12.47 6.57
C SER A 337 -2.26 12.61 6.84
N ASP A 338 -3.07 11.81 6.14
CA ASP A 338 -4.52 11.75 6.31
C ASP A 338 -4.92 11.49 7.78
N TRP A 339 -4.20 10.59 8.46
CA TRP A 339 -4.34 10.36 9.91
C TRP A 339 -4.04 11.61 10.74
N GLY A 340 -2.97 12.34 10.42
CA GLY A 340 -2.53 13.52 11.15
C GLY A 340 -3.47 14.70 11.00
N ILE A 341 -3.91 14.95 9.77
CA ILE A 341 -4.89 16.00 9.46
C ILE A 341 -6.18 15.72 10.22
N ARG A 342 -6.71 14.49 10.15
CA ARG A 342 -7.92 14.09 10.89
C ARG A 342 -7.76 14.27 12.40
N TRP A 343 -6.61 13.88 12.95
CA TRP A 343 -6.35 14.03 14.38
C TRP A 343 -6.29 15.50 14.79
N LEU A 344 -5.64 16.37 14.01
CA LEU A 344 -5.54 17.82 14.25
C LEU A 344 -6.90 18.51 14.17
N THR A 345 -7.70 18.18 13.16
CA THR A 345 -9.04 18.77 12.96
C THR A 345 -10.04 18.28 13.99
N SER A 346 -9.84 17.10 14.58
CA SER A 346 -10.71 16.59 15.65
C SER A 346 -10.47 17.24 17.02
N GLN A 347 -9.43 18.06 17.20
CA GLN A 347 -9.15 18.70 18.48
C GLN A 347 -9.97 19.99 18.66
N ASN A 348 -10.48 20.23 19.89
CA ASN A 348 -11.19 21.46 20.26
C ASN A 348 -10.29 22.71 20.37
N ASN A 349 -9.07 22.70 19.82
CA ASN A 349 -8.11 23.79 19.96
C ASN A 349 -7.91 24.52 18.63
N ARG A 350 -8.20 25.84 18.62
CA ARG A 350 -8.11 26.72 17.45
C ARG A 350 -6.71 26.78 16.82
N LEU A 351 -5.64 26.62 17.62
CA LEU A 351 -4.27 26.62 17.10
C LEU A 351 -3.96 25.33 16.32
N LEU A 352 -4.43 24.18 16.81
CA LEU A 352 -4.22 22.89 16.17
C LEU A 352 -5.02 22.79 14.87
N THR A 353 -6.24 23.34 14.85
CA THR A 353 -7.04 23.40 13.62
C THR A 353 -6.43 24.34 12.58
N ALA A 354 -5.88 25.49 13.00
CA ALA A 354 -5.12 26.39 12.12
C ALA A 354 -3.80 25.77 11.61
N ALA A 355 -3.15 24.93 12.42
CA ALA A 355 -1.98 24.17 11.97
C ALA A 355 -2.38 23.11 10.93
N GLY A 356 -3.48 22.38 11.17
CA GLY A 356 -4.04 21.42 10.22
C GLY A 356 -4.35 22.05 8.87
N SER A 357 -5.00 23.21 8.84
CA SER A 357 -5.36 23.88 7.58
C SER A 357 -4.15 24.31 6.75
N LYS A 358 -3.05 24.72 7.40
CA LYS A 358 -1.77 25.01 6.74
C LYS A 358 -1.06 23.74 6.26
N LEU A 359 -1.04 22.69 7.08
CA LEU A 359 -0.38 21.42 6.78
C LEU A 359 -1.02 20.68 5.60
N VAL A 360 -2.32 20.87 5.38
CA VAL A 360 -3.02 20.32 4.22
C VAL A 360 -2.43 20.82 2.90
N HIS A 361 -1.87 22.04 2.84
CA HIS A 361 -1.19 22.52 1.64
C HIS A 361 0.14 21.80 1.37
N PHE A 362 0.78 21.27 2.42
CA PHE A 362 2.00 20.46 2.31
C PHE A 362 1.69 18.98 2.12
N SER A 363 0.51 18.54 2.54
CA SER A 363 -0.01 17.22 2.20
C SER A 363 -0.24 17.16 0.70
N LYS A 364 0.39 16.20 0.03
CA LYS A 364 -0.04 15.86 -1.33
C LYS A 364 -1.38 15.14 -1.14
N PRO A 365 -2.51 15.67 -1.64
CA PRO A 365 -3.77 14.94 -1.54
C PRO A 365 -3.54 13.56 -2.11
N ASN A 366 -3.94 12.51 -1.40
CA ASN A 366 -3.97 11.19 -2.01
C ASN A 366 -4.91 11.32 -3.21
N LYS A 367 -4.34 11.24 -4.42
CA LYS A 367 -5.09 11.45 -5.66
C LYS A 367 -5.77 10.15 -6.11
N GLY A 368 -5.76 9.11 -5.27
CA GLY A 368 -6.14 7.75 -5.66
C GLY A 368 -5.12 7.16 -6.64
N ILE A 369 -5.56 6.13 -7.37
CA ILE A 369 -4.86 5.61 -8.55
C ILE A 369 -4.52 6.79 -9.47
N ARG A 370 -3.31 6.79 -10.03
CA ARG A 370 -2.89 7.80 -11.03
C ARG A 370 -2.71 7.22 -12.42
N ALA A 371 -2.50 5.93 -12.50
CA ALA A 371 -2.22 5.25 -13.73
C ALA A 371 -2.59 3.78 -13.61
N MET A 372 -3.06 3.23 -14.71
CA MET A 372 -3.33 1.83 -14.91
C MET A 372 -2.19 1.23 -15.73
N ALA A 373 -1.70 0.08 -15.30
CA ALA A 373 -0.72 -0.67 -16.07
C ALA A 373 -1.38 -1.29 -17.31
N GLN A 374 -0.60 -1.45 -18.38
CA GLN A 374 -1.07 -1.91 -19.67
C GLN A 374 -0.04 -2.89 -20.23
N HIS A 375 -0.49 -4.08 -20.63
CA HIS A 375 0.39 -5.10 -21.18
C HIS A 375 -0.26 -5.77 -22.38
N SER A 376 0.17 -5.42 -23.60
CA SER A 376 -0.24 -6.14 -24.80
C SER A 376 0.58 -7.41 -24.98
N LEU A 377 -0.11 -8.52 -25.18
CA LEU A 377 0.51 -9.81 -25.48
C LEU A 377 1.24 -9.77 -26.83
N LEU A 378 0.62 -9.18 -27.85
CA LEU A 378 1.18 -9.12 -29.20
C LEU A 378 2.48 -8.32 -29.24
N ASP A 379 2.53 -7.16 -28.58
CA ASP A 379 3.74 -6.34 -28.51
C ASP A 379 4.89 -7.10 -27.84
N TYR A 380 4.60 -7.82 -26.76
CA TYR A 380 5.57 -8.66 -26.07
C TYR A 380 6.11 -9.79 -26.96
N CYS A 381 5.23 -10.49 -27.67
CA CYS A 381 5.63 -11.58 -28.57
C CYS A 381 6.38 -11.10 -29.82
N LEU A 382 6.07 -9.90 -30.33
CA LEU A 382 6.60 -9.40 -31.62
C LEU A 382 7.88 -8.56 -31.47
N GLN A 383 8.10 -7.90 -30.33
CA GLN A 383 9.23 -6.99 -30.13
C GLN A 383 10.15 -7.41 -28.98
N PRO A 384 11.06 -8.39 -29.15
CA PRO A 384 11.97 -8.77 -28.06
C PRO A 384 12.93 -7.63 -27.69
N ARG A 385 12.76 -7.00 -26.51
CA ARG A 385 13.71 -6.00 -25.99
C ARG A 385 14.93 -6.70 -25.38
N LYS A 386 16.01 -6.80 -26.16
CA LYS A 386 17.27 -7.38 -25.66
C LYS A 386 17.94 -6.49 -24.60
N LEU A 387 17.89 -6.89 -23.33
CA LEU A 387 18.70 -6.25 -22.29
C LEU A 387 20.15 -6.71 -22.39
N LYS A 388 21.10 -5.74 -22.43
CA LYS A 388 22.54 -6.03 -22.40
C LYS A 388 22.99 -6.81 -21.14
N LEU A 389 22.20 -6.77 -20.07
CA LEU A 389 22.44 -7.46 -18.80
C LEU A 389 21.55 -8.70 -18.59
N ALA A 390 20.83 -9.18 -19.62
CA ALA A 390 19.89 -10.30 -19.49
C ALA A 390 20.52 -11.55 -18.83
N LYS A 391 21.76 -11.90 -19.18
CA LYS A 391 22.47 -13.04 -18.55
C LYS A 391 22.64 -12.93 -17.02
N VAL A 392 22.76 -11.71 -16.48
CA VAL A 392 22.90 -11.48 -15.03
C VAL A 392 21.53 -11.39 -14.37
N LEU A 393 20.56 -10.78 -15.03
CA LEU A 393 19.17 -10.70 -14.56
C LEU A 393 18.51 -12.08 -14.46
N ASN A 394 18.76 -12.97 -15.42
CA ASN A 394 18.21 -14.34 -15.41
C ASN A 394 18.69 -15.19 -14.21
N ILE A 395 19.77 -14.80 -13.52
CA ILE A 395 20.22 -15.46 -12.29
C ILE A 395 19.31 -15.09 -11.10
N PHE A 396 18.78 -13.87 -11.09
CA PHE A 396 17.96 -13.32 -10.00
C PHE A 396 16.46 -13.29 -10.32
N ASP A 397 16.07 -13.48 -11.58
CA ASP A 397 14.68 -13.48 -12.06
C ASP A 397 14.44 -14.65 -13.02
N PRO A 398 14.14 -15.86 -12.49
CA PRO A 398 13.97 -17.06 -13.30
C PRO A 398 12.66 -17.08 -14.12
N GLU A 399 11.73 -16.15 -13.88
CA GLU A 399 10.41 -16.10 -14.52
C GLU A 399 10.27 -14.99 -15.58
N ASP A 400 11.39 -14.35 -15.96
CA ASP A 400 11.47 -13.21 -16.89
C ASP A 400 10.53 -12.04 -16.50
N THR A 401 10.26 -11.89 -15.20
CA THR A 401 9.33 -10.89 -14.62
C THR A 401 9.75 -9.44 -14.92
N ALA A 402 11.06 -9.21 -15.00
CA ALA A 402 11.68 -7.94 -15.32
C ALA A 402 11.53 -7.60 -16.80
N GLU A 403 11.64 -8.59 -17.69
CA GLU A 403 11.41 -8.40 -19.12
C GLU A 403 9.93 -8.09 -19.39
N LYS A 404 9.01 -8.88 -18.83
CA LYS A 404 7.55 -8.61 -18.86
C LYS A 404 7.23 -7.19 -18.39
N TYR A 405 7.85 -6.75 -17.29
CA TYR A 405 7.65 -5.40 -16.78
C TYR A 405 8.16 -4.30 -17.71
N LEU A 406 9.27 -4.53 -18.41
CA LEU A 406 9.82 -3.56 -19.38
C LEU A 406 8.93 -3.38 -20.60
N HIS A 407 8.06 -4.34 -20.88
CA HIS A 407 7.00 -4.28 -21.89
C HIS A 407 5.69 -3.69 -21.37
N THR A 408 5.58 -3.42 -20.06
CA THR A 408 4.41 -2.78 -19.48
C THR A 408 4.44 -1.27 -19.74
N SER A 409 3.35 -0.73 -20.27
CA SER A 409 3.11 0.71 -20.37
C SER A 409 2.13 1.18 -19.29
N TRP A 410 2.03 2.49 -19.07
CA TRP A 410 1.19 3.08 -18.03
C TRP A 410 0.33 4.18 -18.65
N LYS A 411 -0.99 4.04 -18.55
CA LYS A 411 -1.97 5.04 -19.01
C LYS A 411 -2.68 5.69 -17.83
N ASP A 412 -3.14 6.93 -17.99
CA ASP A 412 -3.89 7.61 -16.93
C ASP A 412 -5.25 6.93 -16.77
N TYR A 413 -5.65 6.65 -15.53
CA TYR A 413 -6.96 6.04 -15.27
C TYR A 413 -8.11 7.00 -15.59
N LYS A 414 -7.86 8.32 -15.56
CA LYS A 414 -8.84 9.34 -15.97
C LYS A 414 -9.32 9.16 -17.39
N GLU A 415 -8.45 8.66 -18.28
CA GLU A 415 -8.85 8.35 -19.66
C GLU A 415 -9.97 7.31 -19.69
N LEU A 416 -9.92 6.29 -18.81
CA LEU A 416 -10.98 5.30 -18.71
C LEU A 416 -12.26 5.90 -18.13
N LEU A 417 -12.15 6.71 -17.06
CA LEU A 417 -13.30 7.33 -16.40
C LEU A 417 -14.03 8.31 -17.34
N GLU A 418 -13.29 9.24 -17.98
CA GLU A 418 -13.87 10.20 -18.93
C GLU A 418 -14.62 9.49 -20.07
N LEU A 419 -14.07 8.39 -20.59
CA LEU A 419 -14.71 7.62 -21.65
C LEU A 419 -15.98 6.90 -21.19
N LEU A 420 -16.04 6.51 -19.93
CA LEU A 420 -17.19 5.83 -19.35
C LEU A 420 -18.28 6.87 -18.94
N ASP A 421 -17.90 8.03 -18.40
CA ASP A 421 -18.82 9.14 -18.00
C ASP A 421 -19.53 9.77 -19.21
N GLU A 422 -18.81 10.02 -20.32
CA GLU A 422 -19.36 10.63 -21.54
C GLU A 422 -20.53 9.86 -22.17
N ARG A 423 -20.75 8.59 -21.83
CA ARG A 423 -21.68 7.71 -22.55
C ARG A 423 -22.81 7.12 -21.72
N GLY A 424 -22.90 7.48 -20.45
CA GLY A 424 -23.96 6.99 -19.57
C GLY A 424 -23.88 5.47 -19.34
N ARG A 425 -24.70 4.98 -18.40
CA ARG A 425 -24.69 3.60 -17.87
C ARG A 425 -24.55 2.57 -19.00
N ILE A 426 -23.39 1.95 -19.11
CA ILE A 426 -23.23 0.68 -19.85
C ILE A 426 -23.92 -0.38 -18.99
N PRO A 427 -25.06 -0.95 -19.40
CA PRO A 427 -25.69 -2.00 -18.62
C PRO A 427 -24.72 -3.19 -18.58
N LEU A 428 -24.32 -3.61 -17.39
CA LEU A 428 -23.64 -4.91 -17.20
C LEU A 428 -24.57 -5.98 -17.78
N LEU A 429 -24.02 -6.96 -18.52
CA LEU A 429 -24.84 -7.86 -19.34
C LEU A 429 -25.94 -8.51 -18.51
N GLN A 430 -27.18 -8.06 -18.71
CA GLN A 430 -28.37 -8.81 -18.34
C GLN A 430 -28.60 -9.81 -19.48
N ASN A 431 -27.81 -10.89 -19.47
CA ASN A 431 -28.03 -12.13 -20.22
C ASN A 431 -28.49 -12.00 -21.68
N ASN A 432 -27.67 -11.46 -22.58
CA ASN A 432 -27.89 -11.61 -24.04
C ASN A 432 -26.57 -11.62 -24.85
N VAL A 433 -25.47 -12.17 -24.29
CA VAL A 433 -24.47 -12.77 -25.18
C VAL A 433 -25.16 -14.00 -25.74
N ASP A 434 -25.41 -13.99 -27.05
CA ASP A 434 -26.05 -15.08 -27.78
C ASP A 434 -25.44 -16.44 -27.39
N ASP A 435 -26.23 -17.52 -27.47
CA ASP A 435 -25.78 -18.90 -27.14
C ASP A 435 -24.43 -19.27 -27.82
N ASP A 436 -24.08 -18.58 -28.92
CA ASP A 436 -22.86 -18.74 -29.72
C ASP A 436 -21.54 -18.26 -29.09
N LEU A 437 -21.56 -17.28 -28.17
CA LEU A 437 -20.35 -16.70 -27.54
C LEU A 437 -20.26 -16.95 -26.03
N GLY A 438 -21.36 -17.37 -25.39
CA GLY A 438 -21.42 -17.63 -23.95
C GLY A 438 -20.38 -18.63 -23.44
N TRP A 439 -20.02 -19.62 -24.28
CA TRP A 439 -19.00 -20.64 -23.95
C TRP A 439 -17.63 -20.02 -23.63
N SER A 440 -17.28 -18.92 -24.29
CA SER A 440 -15.96 -18.28 -24.15
C SER A 440 -15.78 -17.54 -22.83
N VAL A 441 -16.87 -17.27 -22.11
CA VAL A 441 -16.90 -16.53 -20.83
C VAL A 441 -17.26 -17.45 -19.66
N SER A 442 -18.23 -18.35 -19.85
CA SER A 442 -18.80 -19.16 -18.77
C SER A 442 -18.24 -20.58 -18.68
N ASP A 443 -17.86 -21.18 -19.82
CA ASP A 443 -17.52 -22.61 -19.89
C ASP A 443 -16.01 -22.87 -19.80
N VAL A 444 -15.20 -21.82 -19.64
CA VAL A 444 -13.73 -21.90 -19.56
C VAL A 444 -13.21 -21.24 -18.30
N GLU A 445 -12.02 -21.67 -17.87
CA GLU A 445 -11.31 -21.03 -16.77
C GLU A 445 -11.12 -19.53 -17.06
N ILE A 446 -11.28 -18.68 -16.05
CA ILE A 446 -11.23 -17.22 -16.21
C ILE A 446 -9.94 -16.76 -16.89
N THR A 447 -8.79 -17.37 -16.62
CA THR A 447 -7.51 -17.02 -17.25
C THR A 447 -7.46 -17.37 -18.73
N HIS A 448 -8.09 -18.49 -19.11
CA HIS A 448 -8.25 -18.86 -20.52
C HIS A 448 -9.19 -17.87 -21.19
N SER A 449 -10.32 -17.55 -20.56
CA SER A 449 -11.27 -16.54 -21.06
C SER A 449 -10.59 -15.17 -21.28
N LEU A 450 -9.82 -14.68 -20.31
CA LEU A 450 -9.04 -13.44 -20.43
C LEU A 450 -8.08 -13.48 -21.63
N LEU A 451 -7.39 -14.61 -21.84
CA LEU A 451 -6.48 -14.78 -22.96
C LEU A 451 -7.20 -14.80 -24.31
N LEU A 452 -8.31 -15.55 -24.41
CA LEU A 452 -9.13 -15.65 -25.62
C LEU A 452 -9.66 -14.27 -26.02
N TRP A 453 -10.28 -13.57 -25.08
CA TRP A 453 -10.86 -12.25 -25.32
C TRP A 453 -9.80 -11.19 -25.57
N HIS A 454 -8.61 -11.28 -24.97
CA HIS A 454 -7.51 -10.36 -25.29
C HIS A 454 -7.03 -10.53 -26.72
N ILE A 455 -6.79 -11.77 -27.15
CA ILE A 455 -6.38 -12.07 -28.53
C ILE A 455 -7.47 -11.62 -29.50
N ALA A 456 -8.75 -11.91 -29.19
CA ALA A 456 -9.87 -11.47 -30.01
C ALA A 456 -9.94 -9.94 -30.12
N THR A 457 -9.85 -9.24 -28.99
CA THR A 457 -9.87 -7.77 -28.91
C THR A 457 -8.73 -7.17 -29.72
N ASP A 458 -7.52 -7.71 -29.61
CA ASP A 458 -6.35 -7.21 -30.34
C ASP A 458 -6.44 -7.46 -31.85
N VAL A 459 -6.96 -8.61 -32.28
CA VAL A 459 -7.18 -8.91 -33.70
C VAL A 459 -8.24 -7.97 -34.28
N VAL A 460 -9.40 -7.83 -33.63
CA VAL A 460 -10.48 -6.92 -34.06
C VAL A 460 -10.02 -5.47 -34.04
N TYR A 461 -9.24 -5.06 -33.03
CA TYR A 461 -8.67 -3.72 -32.92
C TYR A 461 -7.78 -3.40 -34.13
N ASN A 462 -6.85 -4.30 -34.46
CA ASN A 462 -5.92 -4.08 -35.57
C ASN A 462 -6.61 -4.13 -36.93
N ASP A 463 -7.59 -5.02 -37.11
CA ASP A 463 -8.40 -5.10 -38.33
C ASP A 463 -9.20 -3.79 -38.51
N ASP A 464 -10.01 -3.40 -37.52
CA ASP A 464 -10.79 -2.16 -37.58
C ASP A 464 -9.88 -0.92 -37.72
N HIS A 465 -8.73 -0.86 -37.05
CA HIS A 465 -7.77 0.24 -37.20
C HIS A 465 -7.15 0.30 -38.61
N HIS A 466 -6.99 -0.84 -39.30
CA HIS A 466 -6.55 -0.86 -40.69
C HIS A 466 -7.64 -0.32 -41.64
N TRP A 467 -8.90 -0.66 -41.39
CA TRP A 467 -10.04 -0.21 -42.22
C TRP A 467 -10.45 1.24 -41.96
N PHE A 468 -10.35 1.73 -40.71
CA PHE A 468 -10.69 3.09 -40.31
C PHE A 468 -9.41 3.88 -40.02
N ARG A 469 -9.08 4.88 -40.87
CA ARG A 469 -7.90 5.76 -40.68
C ARG A 469 -7.73 6.18 -39.22
N ALA A 470 -6.50 6.05 -38.70
CA ALA A 470 -6.08 6.44 -37.36
C ALA A 470 -6.72 7.76 -36.92
N GLY A 471 -7.62 7.70 -35.94
CA GLY A 471 -8.35 8.86 -35.41
C GLY A 471 -9.88 8.74 -35.36
N LYS A 472 -10.49 7.71 -35.98
CA LYS A 472 -11.95 7.49 -36.01
C LYS A 472 -12.50 6.33 -35.16
N LEU A 473 -11.66 5.66 -34.35
CA LEU A 473 -12.14 4.59 -33.47
C LEU A 473 -12.95 5.19 -32.31
N GLY A 474 -14.15 4.67 -32.12
CA GLY A 474 -15.11 5.12 -31.10
C GLY A 474 -14.63 4.89 -29.66
N PRO A 475 -15.29 5.50 -28.67
CA PRO A 475 -14.88 5.45 -27.26
C PRO A 475 -14.86 4.01 -26.71
N TYR A 476 -15.86 3.19 -27.06
CA TYR A 476 -15.93 1.79 -26.63
C TYR A 476 -14.72 0.97 -27.07
N CYS A 477 -14.21 1.21 -28.29
CA CYS A 477 -13.00 0.55 -28.76
C CYS A 477 -11.78 0.86 -27.86
N ARG A 478 -11.66 2.12 -27.44
CA ARG A 478 -10.59 2.54 -26.53
C ARG A 478 -10.78 1.93 -25.15
N ILE A 479 -11.99 1.95 -24.60
CA ILE A 479 -12.33 1.30 -23.32
C ILE A 479 -11.96 -0.19 -23.37
N SER A 480 -12.44 -0.92 -24.37
CA SER A 480 -12.14 -2.34 -24.55
C SER A 480 -10.65 -2.61 -24.58
N LYS A 481 -9.88 -1.80 -25.32
CA LYS A 481 -8.43 -1.95 -25.40
C LYS A 481 -7.74 -1.64 -24.07
N LEU A 482 -8.15 -0.59 -23.36
CA LEU A 482 -7.62 -0.23 -22.04
C LEU A 482 -7.86 -1.33 -21.01
N LEU A 483 -9.08 -1.85 -20.94
CA LEU A 483 -9.46 -2.92 -20.02
C LEU A 483 -8.77 -4.23 -20.39
N SER A 484 -8.72 -4.58 -21.67
CA SER A 484 -8.04 -5.78 -22.15
C SER A 484 -6.55 -5.78 -21.78
N ASP A 485 -5.83 -4.69 -22.07
CA ASP A 485 -4.41 -4.56 -21.73
C ASP A 485 -4.16 -4.53 -20.22
N TYR A 486 -5.10 -4.01 -19.43
CA TYR A 486 -5.02 -4.04 -17.96
C TYR A 486 -5.25 -5.44 -17.39
N MET A 487 -6.27 -6.15 -17.87
CA MET A 487 -6.55 -7.51 -17.42
C MET A 487 -5.41 -8.46 -17.79
N MET A 488 -4.75 -8.24 -18.93
CA MET A 488 -3.53 -8.95 -19.29
C MET A 488 -2.34 -8.61 -18.39
N TYR A 489 -2.19 -7.34 -17.98
CA TYR A 489 -1.22 -6.98 -16.96
C TYR A 489 -1.46 -7.77 -15.66
N LEU A 490 -2.71 -7.85 -15.20
CA LEU A 490 -3.05 -8.62 -13.99
C LEU A 490 -2.69 -10.10 -14.15
N LEU A 491 -3.02 -10.70 -15.30
CA LEU A 491 -2.69 -12.09 -15.61
C LEU A 491 -1.18 -12.37 -15.60
N PHE A 492 -0.38 -11.45 -16.14
CA PHE A 492 1.07 -11.64 -16.31
C PHE A 492 1.91 -11.27 -15.10
N LEU A 493 1.50 -10.23 -14.35
CA LEU A 493 2.33 -9.59 -13.33
C LEU A 493 1.69 -9.59 -11.93
N CYS A 494 0.37 -9.79 -11.83
CA CYS A 494 -0.35 -9.87 -10.56
C CYS A 494 -1.29 -11.11 -10.49
N PRO A 495 -0.83 -12.33 -10.83
CA PRO A 495 -1.70 -13.50 -10.90
C PRO A 495 -2.33 -13.87 -9.56
N GLU A 496 -1.70 -13.48 -8.44
CA GLU A 496 -2.24 -13.67 -7.09
C GLU A 496 -3.54 -12.88 -6.84
N MET A 497 -3.83 -11.83 -7.62
CA MET A 497 -5.09 -11.09 -7.56
C MET A 497 -6.21 -11.73 -8.39
N LEU A 498 -5.91 -12.81 -9.12
CA LEU A 498 -6.91 -13.60 -9.85
C LEU A 498 -7.48 -14.70 -8.94
N PRO A 499 -8.68 -15.24 -9.26
CA PRO A 499 -9.33 -16.27 -8.43
C PRO A 499 -8.44 -17.51 -8.20
N GLU A 500 -8.46 -18.05 -6.98
CA GLU A 500 -7.64 -19.21 -6.57
C GLU A 500 -7.92 -20.46 -7.42
N GLY A 501 -6.86 -21.06 -7.98
CA GLY A 501 -6.94 -22.32 -8.74
C GLY A 501 -5.92 -22.46 -9.88
N ILE A 502 -5.11 -21.44 -10.16
CA ILE A 502 -4.43 -21.35 -11.46
C ILE A 502 -2.93 -21.21 -11.24
N GLU A 503 -2.21 -22.32 -11.35
CA GLU A 503 -0.76 -22.29 -11.41
C GLU A 503 -0.34 -21.51 -12.67
N SER A 504 0.47 -20.46 -12.50
CA SER A 504 1.14 -19.67 -13.55
C SER A 504 1.77 -20.51 -14.69
N ARG A 505 1.99 -21.81 -14.45
CA ARG A 505 2.45 -22.81 -15.42
C ARG A 505 1.45 -23.13 -16.54
N SER A 506 0.15 -22.87 -16.38
CA SER A 506 -0.85 -23.13 -17.42
C SER A 506 -0.69 -22.21 -18.63
N PHE A 507 -0.19 -20.99 -18.45
CA PHE A 507 -0.09 -19.97 -19.51
C PHE A 507 0.73 -20.44 -20.74
N PHE A 508 1.96 -20.92 -20.54
CA PHE A 508 2.80 -21.41 -21.64
C PHE A 508 2.31 -22.73 -22.24
N VAL A 509 1.66 -23.56 -21.43
CA VAL A 509 1.05 -24.82 -21.88
C VAL A 509 -0.17 -24.54 -22.77
N LEU A 510 -0.98 -23.54 -22.42
CA LEU A 510 -2.18 -23.10 -23.17
C LEU A 510 -1.82 -22.43 -24.51
N MET A 511 -0.72 -21.68 -24.56
CA MET A 511 -0.22 -21.08 -25.82
C MET A 511 0.47 -22.09 -26.74
N GLY A 512 1.14 -23.11 -26.21
CA GLY A 512 2.00 -24.03 -26.97
C GLY A 512 1.32 -25.24 -27.61
N SER A 513 0.03 -25.50 -27.35
CA SER A 513 -0.67 -26.69 -27.85
C SER A 513 -1.13 -26.51 -29.31
N LEU A 514 -0.45 -27.17 -30.26
CA LEU A 514 -0.65 -27.03 -31.72
C LEU A 514 -2.04 -27.45 -32.28
N LYS A 515 -2.95 -28.00 -31.46
CA LYS A 515 -4.28 -28.45 -31.90
C LYS A 515 -5.47 -27.77 -31.19
N LYS A 516 -5.20 -27.05 -30.09
CA LYS A 516 -6.16 -26.25 -29.30
C LYS A 516 -5.38 -25.13 -28.60
N SER A 517 -4.76 -24.24 -29.37
CA SER A 517 -4.06 -23.10 -28.80
C SER A 517 -5.09 -21.99 -28.55
N ALA A 518 -5.01 -21.32 -27.40
CA ALA A 518 -5.84 -20.15 -27.10
C ALA A 518 -5.78 -19.07 -28.21
N PHE A 519 -4.69 -19.02 -28.98
CA PHE A 519 -4.58 -18.15 -30.14
C PHE A 519 -5.63 -18.40 -31.23
N PHE A 520 -5.81 -19.65 -31.66
CA PHE A 520 -6.80 -19.99 -32.69
C PHE A 520 -8.24 -19.80 -32.19
N GLU A 521 -8.50 -20.15 -30.93
CA GLU A 521 -9.80 -19.92 -30.29
C GLU A 521 -10.12 -18.42 -30.15
N GLY A 522 -9.13 -17.60 -29.77
CA GLY A 522 -9.28 -16.13 -29.73
C GLY A 522 -9.52 -15.53 -31.12
N CYS A 523 -8.81 -16.00 -32.14
CA CYS A 523 -9.07 -15.61 -33.53
C CYS A 523 -10.47 -16.04 -34.01
N GLN A 524 -10.96 -17.19 -33.56
CA GLN A 524 -12.32 -17.64 -33.87
C GLN A 524 -13.37 -16.68 -33.30
N ILE A 525 -13.19 -16.23 -32.05
CA ILE A 525 -14.05 -15.20 -31.44
C ILE A 525 -13.98 -13.89 -32.24
N ALA A 526 -12.79 -13.46 -32.67
CA ALA A 526 -12.65 -12.27 -33.52
C ALA A 526 -13.45 -12.37 -34.84
N VAL A 527 -13.40 -13.53 -35.50
CA VAL A 527 -14.17 -13.79 -36.73
C VAL A 527 -15.66 -13.79 -36.46
N GLN A 528 -16.10 -14.40 -35.35
CA GLN A 528 -17.50 -14.37 -34.93
C GLN A 528 -17.98 -12.94 -34.68
N LEU A 529 -17.21 -12.13 -33.95
CA LEU A 529 -17.52 -10.72 -33.69
C LEU A 529 -17.65 -9.90 -34.98
N GLN A 530 -16.82 -10.15 -35.99
CA GLN A 530 -16.97 -9.50 -37.30
C GLN A 530 -18.20 -10.01 -38.08
N THR A 531 -18.60 -11.27 -37.90
CA THR A 531 -19.78 -11.87 -38.54
C THR A 531 -21.10 -11.32 -37.96
N LEU A 532 -21.11 -11.02 -36.65
CA LEU A 532 -22.27 -10.43 -35.96
C LEU A 532 -22.70 -9.08 -36.54
N LEU A 533 -21.76 -8.29 -37.09
CA LEU A 533 -22.07 -7.04 -37.82
C LEU A 533 -23.07 -7.29 -38.96
N GLY A 534 -22.88 -8.39 -39.70
CA GLY A 534 -23.74 -8.76 -40.83
C GLY A 534 -25.06 -9.40 -40.40
N GLN A 535 -25.04 -10.26 -39.37
CA GLN A 535 -26.23 -10.99 -38.91
C GLN A 535 -27.25 -10.08 -38.22
N PHE A 536 -26.79 -9.21 -37.32
CA PHE A 536 -27.66 -8.37 -36.49
C PHE A 536 -27.82 -6.94 -37.03
N ARG A 537 -27.20 -6.62 -38.17
CA ARG A 537 -27.11 -5.26 -38.74
C ARG A 537 -26.54 -4.25 -37.73
N TRP A 538 -25.60 -4.70 -36.90
CA TRP A 538 -24.91 -3.84 -35.94
C TRP A 538 -23.98 -2.85 -36.66
N ASP A 539 -23.82 -1.67 -36.07
CA ASP A 539 -22.73 -0.80 -36.46
C ASP A 539 -21.43 -1.20 -35.72
N HIS A 540 -20.32 -0.55 -36.09
CA HIS A 540 -19.03 -0.81 -35.45
C HIS A 540 -19.02 -0.43 -33.97
N GLU A 541 -19.83 0.56 -33.55
CA GLU A 541 -19.89 1.04 -32.17
C GLU A 541 -20.62 0.02 -31.28
N ASP A 542 -21.70 -0.59 -31.77
CA ASP A 542 -22.43 -1.69 -31.12
C ASP A 542 -21.53 -2.90 -30.84
N LYS A 543 -20.71 -3.31 -31.82
CA LYS A 543 -19.73 -4.39 -31.64
C LYS A 543 -18.73 -4.06 -30.52
N TRP A 544 -18.16 -2.85 -30.55
CA TRP A 544 -17.19 -2.43 -29.53
C TRP A 544 -17.84 -2.25 -28.16
N LYS A 545 -19.11 -1.85 -28.10
CA LYS A 545 -19.89 -1.79 -26.87
C LYS A 545 -20.05 -3.16 -26.23
N LEU A 546 -20.40 -4.19 -27.00
CA LEU A 546 -20.43 -5.58 -26.52
C LEU A 546 -19.06 -6.01 -25.95
N ILE A 547 -17.97 -5.73 -26.67
CA ILE A 547 -16.62 -6.10 -26.20
C ILE A 547 -16.29 -5.35 -24.89
N ALA A 548 -16.64 -4.06 -24.78
CA ALA A 548 -16.44 -3.29 -23.55
C ALA A 548 -17.26 -3.85 -22.36
N GLU A 549 -18.51 -4.24 -22.60
CA GLU A 549 -19.38 -4.89 -21.60
C GLU A 549 -18.76 -6.18 -21.07
N VAL A 550 -18.29 -7.07 -21.96
CA VAL A 550 -17.63 -8.31 -21.56
C VAL A 550 -16.40 -8.05 -20.71
N TRP A 551 -15.57 -7.05 -21.04
CA TRP A 551 -14.41 -6.70 -20.24
C TRP A 551 -14.76 -6.12 -18.87
N LEU A 552 -15.82 -5.32 -18.76
CA LEU A 552 -16.33 -4.80 -17.49
C LEU A 552 -16.86 -5.92 -16.60
N ASP A 553 -17.57 -6.89 -17.17
CA ASP A 553 -18.06 -8.06 -16.44
C ASP A 553 -16.90 -8.93 -15.94
N MET A 554 -15.87 -9.16 -16.76
CA MET A 554 -14.67 -9.88 -16.33
C MET A 554 -13.92 -9.13 -15.23
N LEU A 555 -13.78 -7.80 -15.33
CA LEU A 555 -13.13 -6.97 -14.32
C LEU A 555 -13.87 -7.05 -12.98
N THR A 556 -15.19 -6.89 -13.00
CA THR A 556 -16.03 -6.94 -11.78
C THR A 556 -16.09 -8.35 -11.19
N TYR A 557 -16.14 -9.39 -12.02
CA TYR A 557 -16.03 -10.78 -11.59
C TYR A 557 -14.70 -11.04 -10.88
N VAL A 558 -13.58 -10.65 -11.51
CA VAL A 558 -12.24 -10.84 -10.94
C VAL A 558 -12.10 -10.04 -9.63
N ALA A 559 -12.58 -8.80 -9.58
CA ALA A 559 -12.58 -7.97 -8.38
C ALA A 559 -13.40 -8.60 -7.24
N ALA A 560 -14.56 -9.19 -7.54
CA ALA A 560 -15.41 -9.83 -6.54
C ALA A 560 -14.85 -11.15 -5.98
N GLN A 561 -14.02 -11.84 -6.77
CA GLN A 561 -13.45 -13.14 -6.42
C GLN A 561 -12.05 -13.04 -5.81
N CYS A 562 -11.31 -11.96 -6.10
CA CYS A 562 -10.02 -11.68 -5.49
C CYS A 562 -10.14 -11.62 -3.96
N SER A 563 -9.18 -12.25 -3.27
CA SER A 563 -9.20 -12.24 -1.81
C SER A 563 -8.86 -10.85 -1.29
N TRP A 564 -9.56 -10.41 -0.24
CA TRP A 564 -9.27 -9.13 0.41
C TRP A 564 -7.86 -9.08 1.04
N LYS A 565 -7.27 -10.24 1.35
CA LYS A 565 -5.88 -10.34 1.78
C LYS A 565 -4.91 -9.99 0.64
N GLU A 566 -5.21 -10.42 -0.59
CA GLU A 566 -4.41 -10.09 -1.78
C GLU A 566 -4.56 -8.60 -2.15
N HIS A 567 -5.76 -8.04 -2.03
CA HIS A 567 -5.95 -6.59 -2.11
C HIS A 567 -5.09 -5.82 -1.09
N ALA A 568 -5.05 -6.26 0.17
CA ALA A 568 -4.19 -5.66 1.20
C ALA A 568 -2.68 -5.84 0.92
N ARG A 569 -2.28 -6.98 0.36
CA ARG A 569 -0.89 -7.26 0.01
C ARG A 569 -0.42 -6.34 -1.13
N GLN A 570 -1.27 -6.14 -2.12
CA GLN A 570 -0.96 -5.32 -3.29
C GLN A 570 -0.73 -3.84 -2.94
N LEU A 571 -1.35 -3.33 -1.87
CA LEU A 571 -1.16 -1.94 -1.42
C LEU A 571 0.32 -1.57 -1.17
N GLN A 572 1.18 -2.54 -0.86
CA GLN A 572 2.62 -2.28 -0.73
C GLN A 572 3.27 -1.83 -2.05
N GLN A 573 2.76 -2.32 -3.17
CA GLN A 573 3.21 -1.98 -4.51
C GLN A 573 2.47 -0.76 -5.07
N GLY A 574 1.55 -0.18 -4.31
CA GLY A 574 0.71 0.95 -4.72
C GLY A 574 -0.76 0.56 -4.83
N GLU A 575 -1.57 1.55 -5.18
CA GLU A 575 -3.00 1.36 -5.41
C GLU A 575 -3.25 0.76 -6.81
N GLU A 576 -4.07 -0.28 -6.88
CA GLU A 576 -4.49 -0.94 -8.12
C GLU A 576 -5.96 -0.65 -8.44
N LEU A 577 -6.29 -0.55 -9.74
CA LEU A 577 -7.67 -0.41 -10.23
C LEU A 577 -8.56 -1.51 -9.67
N LEU A 578 -8.12 -2.78 -9.73
CA LEU A 578 -8.92 -3.90 -9.23
C LEU A 578 -9.33 -3.73 -7.76
N THR A 579 -8.45 -3.19 -6.92
CA THR A 579 -8.75 -2.92 -5.51
C THR A 579 -9.75 -1.78 -5.34
N HIS A 580 -9.69 -0.76 -6.20
CA HIS A 580 -10.71 0.30 -6.19
C HIS A 580 -12.07 -0.22 -6.63
N VAL A 581 -12.13 -1.00 -7.70
CA VAL A 581 -13.36 -1.64 -8.19
C VAL A 581 -13.95 -2.54 -7.12
N ALA A 582 -13.15 -3.40 -6.48
CA ALA A 582 -13.62 -4.29 -5.42
C ALA A 582 -14.20 -3.52 -4.21
N LEU A 583 -13.55 -2.42 -3.81
CA LEU A 583 -14.02 -1.61 -2.69
C LEU A 583 -15.26 -0.79 -3.04
N LEU A 584 -15.36 -0.24 -4.25
CA LEU A 584 -16.58 0.39 -4.76
C LEU A 584 -17.74 -0.61 -4.83
N MET A 585 -17.50 -1.83 -5.33
CA MET A 585 -18.51 -2.90 -5.31
C MET A 585 -18.94 -3.23 -3.88
N ALA A 586 -18.03 -3.24 -2.91
CA ALA A 586 -18.36 -3.41 -1.51
C ALA A 586 -19.17 -2.23 -0.96
N HIS A 587 -18.85 -0.99 -1.35
CA HIS A 587 -19.63 0.20 -1.03
C HIS A 587 -21.05 0.10 -1.57
N LEU A 588 -21.27 -0.59 -2.69
CA LEU A 588 -22.60 -0.81 -3.27
C LEU A 588 -23.29 -2.07 -2.74
N GLY A 589 -22.71 -2.76 -1.76
CA GLY A 589 -23.27 -4.00 -1.22
C GLY A 589 -23.16 -5.23 -2.15
N LEU A 590 -22.42 -5.13 -3.26
CA LEU A 590 -22.27 -6.18 -4.28
C LEU A 590 -21.21 -7.23 -3.91
N SER A 591 -20.52 -7.08 -2.78
CA SER A 591 -19.51 -8.02 -2.30
C SER A 591 -20.15 -9.24 -1.64
N LYS A 592 -19.75 -10.45 -2.09
CA LYS A 592 -20.17 -11.74 -1.48
C LYS A 592 -19.82 -11.88 0.00
N ARG A 593 -18.91 -11.03 0.51
CA ARG A 593 -18.49 -11.03 1.93
C ARG A 593 -19.37 -10.17 2.83
N ILE A 594 -20.29 -9.41 2.25
CA ILE A 594 -21.28 -8.61 2.97
C ILE A 594 -22.52 -9.47 3.20
N GLN A 595 -22.94 -9.54 4.47
CA GLN A 595 -24.19 -10.19 4.87
C GLN A 595 -25.07 -9.16 5.55
N MET A 596 -26.21 -8.84 4.93
CA MET A 596 -27.25 -8.05 5.56
C MET A 596 -27.98 -8.90 6.60
N VAL A 597 -28.03 -8.43 7.85
CA VAL A 597 -28.66 -9.14 8.97
C VAL A 597 -29.73 -8.23 9.58
N PRO A 598 -30.95 -8.75 9.88
CA PRO A 598 -31.94 -7.98 10.62
C PRO A 598 -31.38 -7.59 12.01
N LEU A 599 -31.74 -6.40 12.51
CA LEU A 599 -31.32 -5.96 13.84
C LEU A 599 -31.63 -7.06 14.89
N PRO A 600 -30.73 -7.36 15.83
CA PRO A 600 -30.98 -8.33 16.89
C PRO A 600 -32.23 -7.91 17.67
N LYS A 601 -33.09 -8.86 18.05
CA LYS A 601 -34.37 -8.59 18.74
C LYS A 601 -34.27 -7.69 19.97
N LYS A 602 -33.09 -7.60 20.62
CA LYS A 602 -32.80 -6.69 21.74
C LYS A 602 -32.75 -5.19 21.36
N LEU A 603 -32.70 -4.86 20.06
CA LEU A 603 -32.69 -3.50 19.51
C LEU A 603 -33.91 -3.23 18.60
N GLN A 604 -34.90 -4.14 18.60
CA GLN A 604 -36.12 -4.02 17.81
C GLN A 604 -37.23 -3.28 18.58
N GLU A 605 -37.09 -1.97 18.69
CA GLU A 605 -38.26 -1.09 18.74
C GLU A 605 -38.14 -0.17 17.54
N VAL A 606 -38.85 -0.54 16.48
CA VAL A 606 -39.30 0.24 15.30
C VAL A 606 -39.46 -0.77 14.17
N LYS A 607 -40.71 -0.91 13.70
CA LYS A 607 -41.06 -1.69 12.50
C LYS A 607 -40.45 -0.99 11.29
N TYR A 608 -39.36 -1.53 10.77
CA TYR A 608 -38.79 -1.17 9.47
C TYR A 608 -38.72 -2.43 8.62
N GLU A 609 -39.40 -2.41 7.48
CA GLU A 609 -39.32 -3.45 6.46
C GLU A 609 -38.39 -2.94 5.35
N PRO A 610 -37.26 -3.61 5.07
CA PRO A 610 -36.40 -3.23 3.95
C PRO A 610 -36.96 -3.80 2.64
N THR A 611 -37.11 -2.94 1.64
CA THR A 611 -37.28 -3.35 0.24
C THR A 611 -35.92 -3.44 -0.43
N PHE A 612 -35.50 -4.67 -0.72
CA PHE A 612 -34.30 -4.97 -1.49
C PHE A 612 -34.62 -4.82 -2.99
N TYR A 613 -33.78 -4.10 -3.72
CA TYR A 613 -33.92 -3.85 -5.14
C TYR A 613 -32.65 -4.35 -5.86
N TRP A 614 -32.75 -5.53 -6.48
CA TRP A 614 -31.71 -6.15 -7.34
C TRP A 614 -31.43 -5.32 -8.62
N ASP A 615 -32.25 -4.31 -8.88
CA ASP A 615 -32.23 -3.36 -9.99
C ASP A 615 -31.13 -2.30 -9.90
N ARG A 616 -30.38 -2.19 -8.78
CA ARG A 616 -29.29 -1.22 -8.62
C ARG A 616 -27.93 -1.65 -9.21
N LEU A 617 -27.88 -2.72 -10.00
CA LEU A 617 -26.67 -3.10 -10.79
C LEU A 617 -26.29 -2.01 -11.80
N ASP A 618 -27.25 -1.20 -12.22
CA ASP A 618 -27.11 -0.07 -13.13
C ASP A 618 -26.27 1.10 -12.56
N ARG A 619 -26.02 1.13 -11.25
CA ARG A 619 -25.21 2.15 -10.57
C ARG A 619 -23.72 1.83 -10.48
N LEU A 620 -23.31 0.57 -10.62
CA LEU A 620 -21.88 0.23 -10.69
C LEU A 620 -21.21 0.87 -11.92
N PRO A 621 -21.87 0.90 -13.10
CA PRO A 621 -21.46 1.73 -14.22
C PRO A 621 -21.31 3.21 -13.87
N SER A 622 -22.17 3.85 -13.08
CA SER A 622 -22.05 5.29 -12.75
C SER A 622 -20.95 5.64 -11.73
N TYR A 623 -20.26 4.64 -11.17
CA TYR A 623 -19.05 4.86 -10.36
C TYR A 623 -17.78 4.43 -11.10
N LEU A 624 -17.92 3.68 -12.20
CA LEU A 624 -16.83 3.27 -13.09
C LEU A 624 -16.72 4.18 -14.31
N ALA A 625 -17.85 4.71 -14.77
CA ALA A 625 -18.06 5.93 -15.53
C ALA A 625 -17.87 7.11 -14.62
#